data_AF-A0A1C2GIM4-F1
#
_entry.id   AF-A0A1C2GIM4-F1
#
_cell.length_a   1.000
_cell.length_b   1.000
_cell.length_c   1.000
_cell.angle_alpha   90.00
_cell.angle_beta   90.00
_cell.angle_gamma   90.00
#
_symmetry.space_group_name_H-M   'P 1'
#
loop_
_entity.id
_entity.type
_entity.pdbx_description
1 polymer ?
#
loop_
_entity_poly.entity_id
_entity_poly.type
_entity_poly.pdbx_seq_one_letter_code
_entity_poly.pdbx_strand_id
1 'polypeptide(L)'
;MFGSQKSIYQNGFGINAGYMWRLSPSFNLGPDLSVNSISTRSGQGDLQMFSVRAQLIWFPARLIQSISKKESLVLKGFYFDTAIGHNFKDNNVFDDIVLNTSHIGVGYMFPQHALPIYLNLGVTNFMLKSYFTDEQKINNDIFTVTAGVHF
;
A
#
# COMPACT_ATOMS: atom_id res chain seq x y z
N MET A 1 -30.71 7.34 -9.32
CA MET A 1 -30.01 8.20 -8.33
C MET A 1 -29.00 7.33 -7.60
N PHE A 2 -27.71 7.43 -7.94
CA PHE A 2 -26.66 6.78 -7.16
C PHE A 2 -26.36 7.68 -5.96
N GLY A 3 -26.95 7.36 -4.81
CA GLY A 3 -26.59 8.04 -3.57
C GLY A 3 -25.11 7.77 -3.30
N SER A 4 -24.31 8.82 -3.09
CA SER A 4 -22.95 8.64 -2.58
C SER A 4 -23.08 8.08 -1.16
N GLN A 5 -22.85 6.77 -1.01
CA GLN A 5 -22.63 6.21 0.31
C GLN A 5 -21.37 6.91 0.85
N LYS A 6 -21.53 7.73 1.89
CA LYS A 6 -20.39 8.31 2.62
C LYS A 6 -19.47 7.16 3.02
N SER A 7 -18.19 7.25 2.66
CA SER A 7 -17.18 6.26 3.06
C SER A 7 -17.27 6.03 4.56
N ILE A 8 -17.60 4.79 4.93
CA ILE A 8 -17.69 4.33 6.33
C ILE A 8 -16.30 4.18 6.96
N TYR A 9 -15.23 4.32 6.17
CA TYR A 9 -13.85 4.22 6.64
C TYR A 9 -13.19 5.60 6.68
N GLN A 10 -12.22 5.79 7.58
CA GLN A 10 -11.50 7.06 7.75
C GLN A 10 -10.02 6.93 7.42
N ASN A 11 -9.29 6.23 8.28
CA ASN A 11 -7.85 6.12 8.21
C ASN A 11 -7.45 4.68 8.50
N GLY A 12 -6.34 4.25 7.94
CA GLY A 12 -5.71 2.98 8.27
C GLY A 12 -4.26 3.16 8.71
N PHE A 13 -3.82 2.25 9.58
CA PHE A 13 -2.41 2.06 9.88
C PHE A 13 -2.05 0.61 9.60
N GLY A 14 -0.81 0.35 9.20
CA GLY A 14 -0.40 -1.01 8.91
C GLY A 14 1.10 -1.24 8.96
N ILE A 15 1.43 -2.52 8.89
CA ILE A 15 2.80 -2.98 8.70
C ILE A 15 2.88 -3.79 7.42
N ASN A 16 3.99 -3.68 6.70
CA ASN A 16 4.21 -4.46 5.50
C ASN A 16 5.61 -5.03 5.40
N ALA A 17 5.71 -6.17 4.73
CA ALA A 17 6.95 -6.87 4.49
C ALA A 17 6.93 -7.48 3.10
N GLY A 18 8.01 -7.28 2.36
CA GLY A 18 8.08 -7.69 0.96
C GLY A 18 9.48 -8.07 0.56
N TYR A 19 9.58 -8.79 -0.56
CA TYR A 19 10.85 -9.10 -1.20
C TYR A 19 10.91 -8.34 -2.51
N MET A 20 11.97 -7.56 -2.74
CA MET A 20 12.03 -6.62 -3.86
C MET A 20 13.20 -6.92 -4.80
N TRP A 21 12.88 -7.31 -6.03
CA TRP A 21 13.89 -7.40 -7.09
C TRP A 21 14.18 -6.02 -7.67
N ARG A 22 15.47 -5.68 -7.79
CA ARG A 22 15.90 -4.48 -8.50
C ARG A 22 15.79 -4.71 -10.01
N LEU A 23 14.88 -4.01 -10.68
CA LEU A 23 14.72 -4.04 -12.13
C LEU A 23 15.69 -3.07 -12.82
N SER A 24 15.97 -1.94 -12.18
CA SER A 24 16.93 -0.94 -12.66
C SER A 24 17.49 -0.12 -11.48
N PRO A 25 18.46 0.78 -11.68
CA PRO A 25 18.97 1.61 -10.59
C PRO A 25 17.88 2.37 -9.82
N SER A 26 16.79 2.76 -10.49
CA SER A 26 15.70 3.53 -9.89
C SER A 26 14.42 2.74 -9.63
N PHE A 27 14.30 1.49 -10.09
CA PHE A 27 13.05 0.73 -9.98
C PHE A 27 13.26 -0.62 -9.31
N ASN A 28 12.39 -0.92 -8.35
CA ASN A 28 12.26 -2.23 -7.73
C ASN A 28 10.84 -2.75 -7.91
N LEU A 29 10.67 -4.07 -8.10
CA LEU A 29 9.37 -4.75 -8.19
C LEU A 29 9.40 -6.00 -7.31
N GLY A 30 8.29 -6.33 -6.66
CA GLY A 30 8.18 -7.60 -5.96
C GLY A 30 6.87 -7.78 -5.20
N PRO A 31 6.66 -8.96 -4.59
CA PRO A 31 5.53 -9.20 -3.72
C PRO A 31 5.68 -8.47 -2.38
N ASP A 32 4.55 -8.06 -1.85
CA ASP A 32 4.39 -7.41 -0.56
C ASP A 32 3.21 -8.03 0.19
N LEU A 33 3.43 -8.30 1.48
CA LEU A 33 2.43 -8.76 2.41
C LEU A 33 2.20 -7.67 3.44
N SER A 34 0.95 -7.28 3.68
CA SER A 34 0.64 -6.26 4.68
C SER A 34 -0.49 -6.66 5.61
N VAL A 35 -0.41 -6.21 6.85
CA VAL A 35 -1.52 -6.23 7.79
C VAL A 35 -1.90 -4.79 8.09
N ASN A 36 -3.15 -4.43 7.85
CA ASN A 36 -3.68 -3.08 8.02
C ASN A 36 -4.90 -3.10 8.94
N SER A 37 -4.94 -2.15 9.87
CA SER A 37 -6.12 -1.85 10.68
C SER A 37 -6.76 -0.58 10.14
N ILE A 38 -8.05 -0.64 9.80
CA ILE A 38 -8.79 0.48 9.23
C ILE A 38 -9.93 0.87 10.16
N SER A 39 -9.94 2.11 10.61
CA SER A 39 -10.98 2.61 11.51
C SER A 39 -12.26 2.96 10.76
N THR A 40 -13.39 2.54 11.34
CA THR A 40 -14.74 2.84 10.86
C THR A 40 -15.32 4.09 11.54
N ARG A 41 -16.09 4.89 10.78
CA ARG A 41 -16.75 6.11 11.28
C ARG A 41 -17.93 5.83 12.22
N SER A 42 -18.43 4.59 12.24
CA SER A 42 -19.72 4.20 12.85
C SER A 42 -19.61 3.56 14.22
N GLY A 43 -18.41 3.51 14.82
CA GLY A 43 -18.21 2.83 16.12
C GLY A 43 -18.35 1.30 16.04
N GLN A 44 -18.25 0.74 14.83
CA GLN A 44 -18.40 -0.70 14.56
C GLN A 44 -17.09 -1.49 14.73
N GLY A 45 -16.07 -0.88 15.36
CA GLY A 45 -14.74 -1.46 15.52
C GLY A 45 -13.83 -1.19 14.31
N ASP A 46 -12.56 -1.56 14.47
CA ASP A 46 -11.56 -1.49 13.41
C ASP A 46 -11.65 -2.74 12.53
N LEU A 47 -11.56 -2.54 11.22
CA LEU A 47 -11.45 -3.62 10.25
C LEU A 47 -9.98 -4.06 10.16
N GLN A 48 -9.69 -5.32 10.49
CA GLN A 48 -8.36 -5.90 10.28
C GLN A 48 -8.31 -6.50 8.87
N MET A 49 -7.21 -6.24 8.17
CA MET A 49 -7.02 -6.67 6.80
C MET A 49 -5.65 -7.27 6.60
N PHE A 50 -5.61 -8.46 6.02
CA PHE A 50 -4.39 -9.03 5.46
C PHE A 50 -4.38 -8.79 3.95
N SER A 51 -3.25 -8.36 3.39
CA SER A 51 -3.11 -8.05 1.97
C SER A 51 -1.96 -8.80 1.35
N VAL A 52 -2.18 -9.28 0.12
CA VAL A 52 -1.14 -9.83 -0.75
C VAL A 52 -1.10 -8.96 -2.00
N ARG A 53 0.04 -8.32 -2.25
CA ARG A 53 0.20 -7.30 -3.30
C ARG A 53 1.43 -7.55 -4.15
N ALA A 54 1.37 -7.09 -5.39
CA ALA A 54 2.54 -6.82 -6.20
C ALA A 54 2.81 -5.31 -6.14
N GLN A 55 4.03 -4.92 -5.77
CA GLN A 55 4.42 -3.53 -5.54
C GLN A 55 5.57 -3.12 -6.46
N LEU A 56 5.44 -1.97 -7.09
CA LEU A 56 6.50 -1.28 -7.83
C LEU A 56 6.95 -0.06 -7.02
N ILE A 57 8.25 0.07 -6.81
CA ILE A 57 8.86 1.20 -6.10
C ILE A 57 9.82 1.95 -7.02
N TRP A 58 9.67 3.26 -7.07
CA TRP A 58 10.50 4.19 -7.82
C TRP A 58 11.31 5.11 -6.91
N PHE A 59 12.62 5.16 -7.12
CA PHE A 59 13.58 6.00 -6.40
C PHE A 59 14.10 7.12 -7.30
N PRO A 60 13.49 8.32 -7.30
CA PRO A 60 13.86 9.42 -8.20
C PRO A 60 15.30 9.90 -7.98
N ALA A 61 15.80 9.89 -6.74
CA ALA A 61 17.20 10.27 -6.46
C ALA A 61 18.22 9.35 -7.16
N ARG A 62 17.93 8.05 -7.25
CA ARG A 62 18.81 7.07 -7.93
C ARG A 62 18.82 7.30 -9.44
N LEU A 63 17.68 7.70 -10.02
CA LEU A 63 17.61 8.10 -11.43
C LEU A 63 18.48 9.33 -11.69
N ILE A 64 18.29 10.39 -10.89
CA ILE A 64 19.09 11.62 -11.00
C ILE A 64 20.58 11.31 -10.86
N GLN A 65 20.96 10.46 -9.90
CA GLN A 65 22.35 10.03 -9.72
C GLN A 65 22.87 9.26 -10.93
N SER A 66 22.07 8.37 -11.52
CA SER A 66 22.48 7.60 -12.71
C SER A 66 22.73 8.49 -13.94
N ILE A 67 21.94 9.56 -14.12
CA ILE A 67 22.04 10.48 -15.27
C ILE A 67 23.10 11.55 -15.03
N SER A 68 23.05 12.23 -13.88
CA SER A 68 23.87 13.41 -13.59
C SER A 68 25.21 13.08 -12.91
N LYS A 69 25.39 11.84 -12.43
CA LYS A 69 26.50 11.41 -11.57
C LYS A 69 26.62 12.20 -10.25
N LYS A 70 25.61 12.99 -9.89
CA LYS A 70 25.54 13.76 -8.64
C LYS A 70 24.49 13.17 -7.71
N GLU A 71 24.78 13.15 -6.42
CA GLU A 71 23.77 12.78 -5.41
C GLU A 71 22.80 13.94 -5.15
N SER A 72 21.50 13.67 -5.16
CA SER A 72 20.49 14.61 -4.67
C SER A 72 20.33 14.42 -3.16
N LEU A 73 20.72 15.42 -2.37
CA LEU A 73 20.53 15.43 -0.92
C LEU A 73 19.04 15.58 -0.54
N VAL A 74 18.26 16.29 -1.35
CA VAL A 74 16.84 16.58 -1.09
C VAL A 74 15.98 15.32 -1.27
N LEU A 75 16.26 14.53 -2.31
CA LEU A 75 15.46 13.36 -2.65
C LEU A 75 16.04 12.06 -2.08
N LYS A 76 17.16 12.13 -1.34
CA LYS A 76 17.80 10.95 -0.76
C LYS A 76 16.84 10.27 0.23
N GLY A 77 16.53 9.01 -0.04
CA GLY A 77 15.59 8.22 0.76
C GLY A 77 14.13 8.34 0.30
N PHE A 78 13.74 9.39 -0.43
CA PHE A 78 12.38 9.47 -0.96
C PHE A 78 12.13 8.43 -2.05
N TYR A 79 10.94 7.84 -2.03
CA TYR A 79 10.44 6.95 -3.06
C TYR A 79 8.96 7.16 -3.30
N PHE A 80 8.52 6.76 -4.49
CA PHE A 80 7.11 6.61 -4.84
C PHE A 80 6.83 5.14 -5.01
N ASP A 81 5.65 4.70 -4.63
CA ASP A 81 5.24 3.32 -4.86
C ASP A 81 3.82 3.22 -5.36
N THR A 82 3.57 2.12 -6.04
CA THR A 82 2.23 1.68 -6.39
C THR A 82 2.12 0.20 -6.17
N ALA A 83 0.97 -0.25 -5.70
CA ALA A 83 0.72 -1.66 -5.50
C ALA A 83 -0.66 -2.04 -6.02
N ILE A 84 -0.79 -3.26 -6.51
CA ILE A 84 -2.06 -3.89 -6.82
C ILE A 84 -2.13 -5.24 -6.13
N GLY A 85 -3.30 -5.64 -5.66
CA GLY A 85 -3.41 -6.91 -4.97
C GLY A 85 -4.79 -7.21 -4.43
N HIS A 86 -4.81 -8.20 -3.54
CA HIS A 86 -6.02 -8.68 -2.88
C HIS A 86 -5.90 -8.49 -1.38
N ASN A 87 -7.03 -8.25 -0.73
CA ASN A 87 -7.12 -8.18 0.72
C ASN A 87 -8.20 -9.11 1.22
N PHE A 88 -7.93 -9.62 2.41
CA PHE A 88 -8.72 -10.58 3.14
C PHE A 88 -9.17 -9.91 4.43
N LYS A 89 -10.48 -9.90 4.63
CA LYS A 89 -11.09 -9.31 5.81
C LYS A 89 -10.87 -10.21 7.04
N ASP A 90 -10.67 -9.58 8.19
CA ASP A 90 -10.55 -10.23 9.51
C ASP A 90 -9.50 -11.34 9.56
N ASN A 91 -8.45 -11.21 8.74
CA ASN A 91 -7.36 -12.18 8.56
C ASN A 91 -7.84 -13.58 8.14
N ASN A 92 -9.07 -13.72 7.63
CA ASN A 92 -9.59 -14.97 7.13
C ASN A 92 -9.38 -15.06 5.62
N VAL A 93 -8.39 -15.86 5.21
CA VAL A 93 -8.05 -16.08 3.78
C VAL A 93 -9.18 -16.81 3.04
N PHE A 94 -10.11 -17.44 3.78
CA PHE A 94 -11.24 -18.19 3.24
C PHE A 94 -12.56 -17.41 3.23
N ASP A 95 -12.61 -16.19 3.76
CA ASP A 95 -13.81 -15.35 3.65
C ASP A 95 -13.88 -14.71 2.26
N ASP A 96 -15.03 -14.89 1.61
CA ASP A 96 -15.35 -14.61 0.19
C ASP A 96 -15.29 -13.13 -0.24
N ILE A 97 -14.77 -12.25 0.61
CA ILE A 97 -14.69 -10.83 0.33
C ILE A 97 -13.31 -10.50 -0.22
N VAL A 98 -13.13 -10.78 -1.51
CA VAL A 98 -11.92 -10.39 -2.23
C VAL A 98 -11.99 -8.89 -2.51
N LEU A 99 -11.13 -8.16 -1.81
CA LEU A 99 -10.94 -6.73 -2.00
C LEU A 99 -9.79 -6.50 -2.96
N ASN A 100 -10.11 -6.22 -4.22
CA ASN A 100 -9.09 -5.72 -5.14
C ASN A 100 -8.63 -4.36 -4.63
N THR A 101 -7.32 -4.22 -4.40
CA THR A 101 -6.73 -2.94 -4.02
C THR A 101 -5.81 -2.42 -5.07
N SER A 102 -5.88 -1.11 -5.25
CA SER A 102 -4.79 -0.32 -5.77
C SER A 102 -4.28 0.61 -4.66
N HIS A 103 -2.98 0.83 -4.66
CA HIS A 103 -2.29 1.72 -3.75
C HIS A 103 -1.39 2.66 -4.54
N ILE A 104 -1.35 3.92 -4.13
CA ILE A 104 -0.34 4.88 -4.56
C ILE A 104 0.16 5.60 -3.32
N GLY A 105 1.47 5.64 -3.15
CA GLY A 105 2.11 6.20 -1.97
C GLY A 105 3.37 6.98 -2.28
N VAL A 106 3.75 7.79 -1.29
CA VAL A 106 5.06 8.40 -1.16
C VAL A 106 5.65 7.94 0.15
N GLY A 107 6.94 7.65 0.16
CA GLY A 107 7.60 7.23 1.38
C GLY A 107 9.05 7.66 1.48
N TYR A 108 9.60 7.33 2.65
CA TYR A 108 10.98 7.57 2.98
C TYR A 108 11.65 6.26 3.42
N MET A 109 12.77 5.94 2.79
CA MET A 109 13.64 4.83 3.13
C MET A 109 14.77 5.34 4.02
N PHE A 110 14.91 4.76 5.21
CA PHE A 110 15.98 5.09 6.15
C PHE A 110 17.26 4.31 5.77
N PRO A 111 18.29 4.97 5.20
CA PRO A 111 19.45 4.28 4.64
C PRO A 111 20.47 3.80 5.69
N GLN A 112 20.23 4.08 6.97
CA GLN A 112 21.19 3.86 8.07
C GLN A 112 21.07 2.46 8.70
N HIS A 113 20.10 1.65 8.28
CA HIS A 113 19.83 0.33 8.85
C HIS A 113 20.35 -0.79 7.95
N ALA A 114 20.76 -1.91 8.57
CA ALA A 114 21.20 -3.11 7.86
C ALA A 114 20.10 -3.70 6.95
N LEU A 115 18.83 -3.46 7.30
CA LEU A 115 17.66 -3.71 6.46
C LEU A 115 17.01 -2.36 6.14
N PRO A 116 16.64 -2.09 4.88
CA PRO A 116 15.99 -0.84 4.54
C PRO A 116 14.59 -0.80 5.17
N ILE A 117 14.40 0.13 6.11
CA ILE A 117 13.10 0.43 6.73
C ILE A 117 12.44 1.52 5.90
N TYR A 118 11.16 1.32 5.60
CA TYR A 118 10.34 2.19 4.79
C TYR A 118 9.19 2.75 5.63
N LEU A 119 8.96 4.06 5.55
CA LEU A 119 7.73 4.70 6.00
C LEU A 119 6.97 5.17 4.77
N ASN A 120 5.72 4.75 4.64
CA ASN A 120 4.84 5.05 3.51
C ASN A 120 3.59 5.81 3.96
N LEU A 121 3.25 6.85 3.21
CA LEU A 121 1.96 7.52 3.26
C LEU A 121 1.30 7.35 1.90
N GLY A 122 0.13 6.74 1.87
CA GLY A 122 -0.55 6.50 0.60
C GLY A 122 -2.05 6.42 0.72
N VAL A 123 -2.69 6.44 -0.44
CA VAL A 123 -4.12 6.21 -0.58
C VAL A 123 -4.31 4.82 -1.14
N THR A 124 -5.10 4.03 -0.43
CA THR A 124 -5.48 2.69 -0.86
C THR A 124 -6.95 2.71 -1.24
N ASN A 125 -7.23 2.35 -2.49
CA ASN A 125 -8.59 2.21 -2.98
C ASN A 125 -8.99 0.75 -2.91
N PHE A 126 -10.19 0.50 -2.37
CA PHE A 126 -10.73 -0.84 -2.17
C PHE A 126 -11.93 -1.06 -3.08
N MET A 127 -11.94 -2.16 -3.83
CA MET A 127 -13.13 -2.63 -4.54
C MET A 127 -13.59 -3.96 -3.97
N LEU A 128 -14.79 -3.96 -3.37
CA LEU A 128 -15.47 -5.14 -2.84
C LEU A 128 -16.09 -5.96 -3.98
N LYS A 129 -15.68 -7.23 -4.11
CA LYS A 129 -16.39 -8.22 -4.93
C LYS A 129 -16.88 -9.34 -4.02
N SER A 130 -18.21 -9.49 -3.92
CA SER A 130 -18.86 -10.66 -3.30
C SER A 130 -19.14 -11.69 -4.40
N TYR A 131 -18.84 -12.97 -4.17
CA TYR A 131 -19.10 -14.04 -5.15
C TYR A 131 -20.59 -14.45 -5.25
N PHE A 132 -21.45 -14.04 -4.31
CA PHE A 132 -22.82 -14.56 -4.19
C PHE A 132 -23.94 -13.53 -4.37
N THR A 133 -23.64 -12.23 -4.41
CA THR A 133 -24.64 -11.16 -4.56
C THR A 133 -24.09 -10.05 -5.44
N ASP A 134 -24.94 -9.48 -6.30
CA ASP A 134 -24.63 -8.41 -7.25
C ASP A 134 -23.59 -7.41 -6.74
N GLU A 135 -22.61 -7.12 -7.61
CA GLU A 135 -21.44 -6.28 -7.34
C GLU A 135 -21.81 -4.97 -6.62
N GLN A 136 -21.52 -4.88 -5.31
CA GLN A 136 -21.51 -3.59 -4.64
C GLN A 136 -20.12 -2.98 -4.77
N LYS A 137 -19.96 -2.13 -5.78
CA LYS A 137 -18.79 -1.26 -5.92
C LYS A 137 -18.80 -0.21 -4.81
N ILE A 138 -18.24 -0.55 -3.66
CA ILE A 138 -17.97 0.44 -2.61
C ILE A 138 -16.60 1.05 -2.92
N ASN A 139 -16.59 2.16 -3.66
CA ASN A 139 -15.37 2.94 -3.87
C ASN A 139 -15.04 3.71 -2.59
N ASN A 140 -14.11 3.17 -1.79
CA ASN A 140 -13.58 3.88 -0.65
C ASN A 140 -12.10 4.18 -0.86
N ASP A 141 -11.78 5.46 -0.98
CA ASP A 141 -10.42 5.95 -0.84
C ASP A 141 -10.10 6.04 0.65
N ILE A 142 -9.14 5.25 1.10
CA ILE A 142 -8.72 5.21 2.49
C ILE A 142 -7.28 5.69 2.56
N PHE A 143 -7.04 6.69 3.39
CA PHE A 143 -5.68 7.12 3.69
C PHE A 143 -5.03 6.11 4.63
N THR A 144 -3.88 5.59 4.23
CA THR A 144 -3.16 4.55 4.97
C THR A 144 -1.74 5.01 5.26
N VAL A 145 -1.32 4.85 6.51
CA VAL A 145 0.08 4.99 6.94
C VAL A 145 0.66 3.61 7.17
N THR A 146 1.71 3.24 6.43
CA THR A 146 2.32 1.92 6.54
C THR A 146 3.79 2.04 6.89
N ALA A 147 4.25 1.26 7.85
CA ALA A 147 5.67 1.07 8.11
C ALA A 147 6.10 -0.33 7.70
N GLY A 148 7.24 -0.48 7.04
CA GLY A 148 7.64 -1.79 6.56
C GLY A 148 9.11 -1.97 6.31
N VAL A 149 9.44 -3.22 5.96
CA VAL A 149 10.79 -3.66 5.66
C VAL A 149 10.74 -4.45 4.36
N HIS A 150 11.59 -4.08 3.41
CA HIS A 150 11.76 -4.86 2.18
C HIS A 150 13.15 -5.50 2.15
N PHE A 151 13.19 -6.75 1.70
CA PHE A 151 14.41 -7.53 1.52
C PHE A 151 14.89 -7.49 0.07
#